data_AF-A0A067FT89-F1
#
_entry.id   AF-A0A067FT89-F1
#
_cell.length_a   1.000
_cell.length_b   1.000
_cell.length_c   1.000
_cell.angle_alpha   90.00
_cell.angle_beta   90.00
_cell.angle_gamma   90.00
#
_symmetry.space_group_name_H-M   'P 1'
#
loop_
_entity.id
_entity.type
_entity.pdbx_description
1 polymer ?
#
loop_
_entity_poly.entity_id
_entity_poly.type
_entity_poly.pdbx_seq_one_letter_code
_entity_poly.pdbx_strand_id
1 'polypeptide(L)'
;MASTTFSLSLSTLASSTAYNSGNHIPTISCKSNEKSSLCLSSSSFLGSRLNVSRRTSSANPMSMRNVRVTCSASVLPSALLFDCDGVLVDTEKDGHRISFNDTFKEKELGVTWDVDLYGELLKIGGGKERMTAYFNKTGWPEKAPSDEEERKQFIASLHKRKTELFMVLIEKKLLPLRPGVAKLIDQALEKGVKVAVCSTSNEKAVTAIVSFLLGPERAEKIQIFAGDVVPRKKPDPLCCG
;
A
#
# COMPACT_ATOMS: atom_id res chain seq x y z
N MET A 1 -56.89 19.93 18.75
CA MET A 1 -57.42 18.92 17.79
C MET A 1 -56.48 18.95 16.59
N ALA A 2 -55.72 17.94 16.16
CA ALA A 2 -55.51 16.56 16.55
C ALA A 2 -54.03 16.24 16.25
N SER A 3 -53.22 15.89 17.26
CA SER A 3 -52.56 14.58 17.39
C SER A 3 -52.72 13.61 16.21
N THR A 4 -51.62 13.27 15.54
CA THR A 4 -51.50 11.98 14.84
C THR A 4 -50.10 11.42 15.05
N THR A 5 -50.03 10.51 16.02
CA THR A 5 -48.98 9.54 16.28
C THR A 5 -48.97 8.49 15.17
N PHE A 6 -47.78 8.14 14.65
CA PHE A 6 -47.59 6.88 13.93
C PHE A 6 -46.53 6.05 14.65
N SER A 7 -46.95 4.84 14.99
CA SER A 7 -46.25 3.78 15.72
C SER A 7 -46.16 2.55 14.82
N LEU A 8 -45.30 1.61 15.22
CA LEU A 8 -45.10 0.23 14.73
C LEU A 8 -44.14 0.11 13.53
N SER A 9 -43.20 -0.84 13.47
CA SER A 9 -42.80 -1.90 14.39
C SER A 9 -41.49 -2.51 13.88
N LEU A 10 -40.65 -2.94 14.82
CA LEU A 10 -39.43 -3.72 14.61
C LEU A 10 -39.79 -5.16 14.17
N SER A 11 -39.14 -5.69 13.14
CA SER A 11 -39.18 -7.14 12.85
C SER A 11 -37.79 -7.66 12.52
N THR A 12 -37.20 -8.25 13.55
CA THR A 12 -36.04 -9.14 13.56
C THR A 12 -36.40 -10.45 12.85
N LEU A 13 -35.59 -10.91 11.91
CA LEU A 13 -35.55 -12.32 11.52
C LEU A 13 -34.12 -12.84 11.66
N ALA A 14 -33.93 -13.57 12.75
CA ALA A 14 -32.94 -14.62 12.86
C ALA A 14 -33.50 -15.88 12.18
N SER A 15 -32.68 -16.63 11.46
CA SER A 15 -32.89 -18.05 11.25
C SER A 15 -31.54 -18.74 11.15
N SER A 16 -31.28 -19.49 12.21
CA SER A 16 -30.19 -20.43 12.39
C SER A 16 -30.54 -21.74 11.69
N THR A 17 -29.54 -22.37 11.08
CA THR A 17 -29.50 -23.82 10.91
C THR A 17 -28.14 -24.32 11.41
N ALA A 18 -28.18 -25.03 12.53
CA ALA A 18 -27.09 -25.81 13.07
C ALA A 18 -27.33 -27.29 12.77
N TYR A 19 -26.29 -28.04 12.37
CA TYR A 19 -26.08 -29.47 12.59
C TYR A 19 -24.75 -29.88 11.90
N ASN A 20 -23.90 -30.79 12.36
CA ASN A 20 -23.42 -31.21 13.67
C ASN A 20 -22.14 -32.05 13.38
N SER A 21 -21.11 -31.88 14.21
CA SER A 21 -20.05 -32.83 14.60
C SER A 21 -19.27 -33.69 13.59
N GLY A 22 -17.94 -33.63 13.70
CA GLY A 22 -17.02 -34.65 13.18
C GLY A 22 -15.55 -34.33 13.46
N ASN A 23 -15.09 -34.62 14.68
CA ASN A 23 -13.67 -34.66 15.05
C ASN A 23 -12.90 -35.62 14.12
N HIS A 24 -11.78 -35.19 13.53
CA HIS A 24 -10.60 -36.06 13.40
C HIS A 24 -9.32 -35.29 13.08
N ILE A 25 -8.37 -35.39 14.01
CA ILE A 25 -6.95 -35.09 13.86
C ILE A 25 -6.31 -36.20 13.00
N PRO A 26 -5.30 -35.87 12.18
CA PRO A 26 -4.21 -36.80 11.96
C PRO A 26 -2.87 -36.20 12.41
N THR A 27 -2.21 -36.95 13.28
CA THR A 27 -0.79 -36.88 13.60
C THR A 27 -0.08 -38.00 12.83
N ILE A 28 1.26 -37.92 12.70
CA ILE A 28 2.22 -38.99 12.29
C ILE A 28 2.40 -39.05 10.76
N SER A 29 3.58 -39.15 10.13
CA SER A 29 4.95 -39.48 10.54
C SER A 29 5.92 -38.92 9.49
N CYS A 30 7.08 -38.42 9.91
CA CYS A 30 8.29 -38.49 9.09
C CYS A 30 8.77 -39.94 9.05
N LYS A 31 9.06 -40.49 7.86
CA LYS A 31 9.94 -41.66 7.67
C LYS A 31 10.75 -41.53 6.38
N SER A 32 12.04 -41.78 6.57
CA SER A 32 13.14 -41.93 5.63
C SER A 32 13.09 -43.22 4.80
N ASN A 33 13.56 -43.16 3.55
CA ASN A 33 14.47 -44.12 2.88
C ASN A 33 14.65 -43.67 1.41
N GLU A 34 15.83 -43.28 0.93
CA GLU A 34 17.02 -44.06 0.53
C GLU A 34 16.86 -44.92 -0.75
N LYS A 35 17.79 -44.63 -1.68
CA LYS A 35 18.39 -45.43 -2.76
C LYS A 35 17.75 -45.46 -4.16
N SER A 36 18.49 -44.90 -5.11
CA SER A 36 18.95 -45.67 -6.27
C SER A 36 20.34 -45.20 -6.72
N SER A 37 21.21 -46.19 -6.93
CA SER A 37 22.62 -46.14 -7.33
C SER A 37 22.77 -46.31 -8.85
N LEU A 38 23.97 -45.98 -9.38
CA LEU A 38 24.87 -46.79 -10.25
C LEU A 38 25.99 -45.85 -10.76
N CYS A 39 27.25 -45.98 -10.30
CA CYS A 39 28.40 -46.70 -10.91
C CYS A 39 29.13 -45.87 -12.00
N LEU A 40 30.46 -45.85 -12.20
CA LEU A 40 31.66 -46.49 -11.64
C LEU A 40 32.88 -45.73 -12.22
N SER A 41 34.03 -45.68 -11.54
CA SER A 41 35.37 -45.97 -12.10
C SER A 41 36.50 -45.79 -11.08
N SER A 42 37.33 -46.83 -10.98
CA SER A 42 38.52 -47.08 -10.14
C SER A 42 39.72 -46.20 -10.52
N SER A 43 40.83 -46.05 -9.76
CA SER A 43 41.71 -47.09 -9.19
C SER A 43 42.87 -46.56 -8.29
N SER A 44 43.31 -47.45 -7.39
CA SER A 44 44.68 -47.78 -6.91
C SER A 44 45.51 -46.90 -5.94
N PHE A 45 45.66 -47.44 -4.72
CA PHE A 45 46.86 -47.73 -3.91
C PHE A 45 48.13 -46.84 -3.97
N LEU A 46 48.58 -46.33 -2.80
CA LEU A 46 49.76 -46.82 -2.07
C LEU A 46 49.84 -46.19 -0.67
N GLY A 47 50.17 -47.01 0.34
CA GLY A 47 50.28 -46.57 1.73
C GLY A 47 51.62 -45.94 2.08
N SER A 48 51.61 -45.13 3.12
CA SER A 48 52.76 -44.98 4.04
C SER A 48 52.24 -44.49 5.38
N ARG A 49 52.40 -45.32 6.41
CA ARG A 49 52.39 -44.90 7.82
C ARG A 49 53.55 -43.93 8.03
N LEU A 50 53.41 -42.95 8.92
CA LEU A 50 54.46 -42.56 9.88
C LEU A 50 53.94 -41.58 10.95
N ASN A 51 54.12 -42.05 12.19
CA ASN A 51 54.47 -41.36 13.43
C ASN A 51 53.73 -40.09 13.92
N VAL A 52 52.93 -40.32 14.96
CA VAL A 52 52.49 -39.32 15.94
C VAL A 52 53.70 -38.90 16.80
N SER A 53 54.09 -37.63 16.74
CA SER A 53 54.96 -37.02 17.75
C SER A 53 54.18 -35.95 18.49
N ARG A 54 53.96 -36.21 19.77
CA ARG A 54 53.27 -35.35 20.72
C ARG A 54 54.20 -34.20 21.10
N ARG A 55 53.93 -32.99 20.60
CA ARG A 55 54.51 -31.77 21.17
C ARG A 55 53.44 -31.01 21.93
N THR A 56 53.61 -30.99 23.24
CA THR A 56 52.98 -30.08 24.18
C THR A 56 53.52 -28.68 23.94
N SER A 57 52.67 -27.72 23.60
CA SER A 57 53.02 -26.31 23.59
C SER A 57 51.85 -25.47 24.07
N SER A 58 51.95 -25.11 25.36
CA SER A 58 51.57 -23.83 25.99
C SER A 58 50.30 -23.14 25.47
N ALA A 59 49.24 -23.25 26.26
CA ALA A 59 48.05 -22.41 26.15
C ALA A 59 48.40 -20.96 26.49
N ASN A 60 48.35 -20.07 25.49
CA ASN A 60 48.13 -18.65 25.74
C ASN A 60 46.61 -18.40 25.71
N PRO A 61 46.00 -17.79 26.74
CA PRO A 61 44.60 -17.43 26.68
C PRO A 61 44.42 -16.34 25.62
N MET A 62 43.67 -16.67 24.56
CA MET A 62 43.26 -15.74 23.53
C MET A 62 42.38 -14.68 24.19
N SER A 63 42.93 -13.46 24.34
CA SER A 63 42.17 -12.30 24.81
C SER A 63 41.03 -12.05 23.84
N MET A 64 39.81 -12.43 24.24
CA MET A 64 38.60 -11.99 23.55
C MET A 64 38.47 -10.49 23.76
N ARG A 65 38.97 -9.72 22.78
CA ARG A 65 38.64 -8.31 22.66
C ARG A 65 37.13 -8.22 22.43
N ASN A 66 36.39 -7.84 23.46
CA ASN A 66 35.03 -7.35 23.32
C ASN A 66 35.07 -6.15 22.37
N VAL A 67 34.71 -6.39 21.10
CA VAL A 67 34.42 -5.33 20.16
C VAL A 67 33.15 -4.66 20.66
N ARG A 68 33.33 -3.60 21.45
CA ARG A 68 32.24 -2.72 21.82
C ARG A 68 31.83 -2.00 20.54
N VAL A 69 30.74 -2.45 19.93
CA VAL A 69 30.06 -1.66 18.89
C VAL A 69 29.50 -0.44 19.62
N THR A 70 30.28 0.63 19.66
CA THR A 70 29.77 1.94 20.05
C THR A 70 28.95 2.45 18.88
N CYS A 71 27.63 2.43 19.02
CA CYS A 71 26.73 3.17 18.15
C CYS A 71 27.18 4.63 18.21
N SER A 72 27.82 5.13 17.15
CA SER A 72 28.10 6.56 17.01
C SER A 72 26.80 7.32 17.23
N ALA A 73 26.85 8.43 17.96
CA ALA A 73 25.69 9.29 18.21
C ALA A 73 24.93 9.46 16.89
N SER A 74 23.69 8.96 16.84
CA SER A 74 22.92 8.92 15.60
C SER A 74 22.70 10.36 15.15
N VAL A 75 23.43 10.79 14.13
CA VAL A 75 23.19 12.07 13.47
C VAL A 75 21.80 11.95 12.86
N LEU A 76 20.83 12.60 13.50
CA LEU A 76 19.48 12.68 12.96
C LEU A 76 19.51 13.60 11.74
N PRO A 77 18.71 13.31 10.70
CA PRO A 77 18.60 14.21 9.57
C PRO A 77 18.03 15.55 10.03
N SER A 78 18.44 16.65 9.39
CA SER A 78 17.90 17.98 9.69
C SER A 78 16.42 18.11 9.30
N ALA A 79 15.99 17.36 8.28
CA ALA A 79 14.61 17.32 7.82
C ALA A 79 14.24 15.95 7.21
N LEU A 80 12.95 15.63 7.22
CA LEU A 80 12.35 14.53 6.46
C LEU A 80 11.39 15.11 5.42
N LEU A 81 11.59 14.70 4.16
CA LEU A 81 10.74 15.09 3.03
C LEU A 81 9.95 13.87 2.57
N PHE A 82 8.63 13.95 2.66
CA PHE A 82 7.72 12.88 2.24
C PHE A 82 7.11 13.20 0.88
N ASP A 83 7.01 12.23 -0.01
CA ASP A 83 6.04 12.35 -1.11
C ASP A 83 4.62 12.20 -0.55
N CYS A 84 3.60 12.65 -1.28
CA CYS A 84 2.21 12.43 -0.90
C CYS A 84 1.72 11.08 -1.44
N ASP A 85 1.65 10.97 -2.77
CA ASP A 85 1.09 9.84 -3.49
C ASP A 85 2.02 8.63 -3.41
N GLY A 86 1.48 7.49 -2.97
CA GLY A 86 2.23 6.25 -2.79
C GLY A 86 3.16 6.24 -1.57
N VAL A 87 3.30 7.34 -0.83
CA VAL A 87 4.16 7.43 0.37
C VAL A 87 3.36 7.68 1.64
N LEU A 88 2.60 8.77 1.73
CA LEU A 88 1.71 8.98 2.88
C LEU A 88 0.50 8.05 2.80
N VAL A 89 -0.07 7.94 1.60
CA VAL A 89 -1.27 7.19 1.29
C VAL A 89 -1.10 6.52 -0.06
N ASP A 90 -1.73 5.36 -0.25
CA ASP A 90 -1.77 4.70 -1.56
C ASP A 90 -2.94 5.27 -2.38
N THR A 91 -2.78 6.51 -2.87
CA THR A 91 -3.87 7.29 -3.49
C THR A 91 -4.48 6.61 -4.70
N GLU A 92 -3.69 5.89 -5.49
CA GLU A 92 -4.20 5.15 -6.66
C GLU A 92 -5.02 3.94 -6.22
N LYS A 93 -4.45 3.06 -5.39
CA LYS A 93 -5.07 1.79 -5.00
C LYS A 93 -6.27 1.97 -4.07
N ASP A 94 -6.14 2.83 -3.07
CA ASP A 94 -7.11 2.97 -1.97
C ASP A 94 -7.97 4.24 -2.09
N GLY A 95 -7.68 5.12 -3.06
CA GLY A 95 -8.45 6.35 -3.30
C GLY A 95 -9.10 6.42 -4.68
N HIS A 96 -8.30 6.59 -5.73
CA HIS A 96 -8.80 6.77 -7.09
C HIS A 96 -9.55 5.54 -7.59
N ARG A 97 -9.03 4.33 -7.40
CA ARG A 97 -9.74 3.08 -7.76
C ARG A 97 -11.09 2.96 -7.05
N ILE A 98 -11.13 3.25 -5.74
CA ILE A 98 -12.36 3.18 -4.93
C ILE A 98 -13.38 4.18 -5.44
N SER A 99 -12.98 5.44 -5.64
CA SER A 99 -13.89 6.48 -6.17
C SER A 99 -14.39 6.21 -7.60
N PHE A 100 -13.60 5.54 -8.46
CA PHE A 100 -14.09 5.02 -9.73
C PHE A 100 -15.19 3.97 -9.52
N ASN A 101 -14.93 2.96 -8.69
CA ASN A 101 -15.90 1.89 -8.40
C ASN A 101 -17.18 2.41 -7.77
N ASP A 102 -17.09 3.36 -6.83
CA ASP A 102 -18.24 4.00 -6.22
C ASP A 102 -19.06 4.78 -7.26
N THR A 103 -18.39 5.47 -8.19
CA THR A 103 -19.07 6.17 -9.30
C THR A 103 -19.79 5.18 -10.22
N PHE A 104 -19.13 4.07 -10.60
CA PHE A 104 -19.73 3.05 -11.45
C PHE A 104 -20.91 2.37 -10.77
N LYS A 105 -20.84 2.18 -9.44
CA LYS A 105 -21.92 1.64 -8.62
C LYS A 105 -23.09 2.60 -8.52
N GLU A 106 -22.86 3.90 -8.25
CA GLU A 106 -23.90 4.93 -8.22
C GLU A 106 -24.63 5.05 -9.56
N LYS A 107 -23.92 4.83 -10.66
CA LYS A 107 -24.47 4.85 -12.02
C LYS A 107 -24.99 3.48 -12.49
N GLU A 108 -24.88 2.47 -11.64
CA GLU A 108 -25.32 1.09 -11.89
C GLU A 108 -24.78 0.54 -13.22
N LEU A 109 -23.48 0.75 -13.48
CA LEU A 109 -22.84 0.33 -14.74
C LEU A 109 -22.42 -1.14 -14.75
N GLY A 110 -22.56 -1.86 -13.61
CA GLY A 110 -22.15 -3.26 -13.48
C GLY A 110 -20.64 -3.48 -13.60
N VAL A 111 -19.83 -2.42 -13.42
CA VAL A 111 -18.38 -2.43 -13.62
C VAL A 111 -17.67 -2.28 -12.27
N THR A 112 -16.62 -3.03 -12.07
CA THR A 112 -15.74 -2.89 -10.90
C THR A 112 -14.30 -3.17 -11.32
N TRP A 113 -13.40 -2.30 -10.90
CA TRP A 113 -11.95 -2.47 -11.09
C TRP A 113 -11.33 -2.97 -9.78
N ASP A 114 -10.86 -4.21 -9.81
CA ASP A 114 -9.98 -4.73 -8.77
C ASP A 114 -8.59 -4.11 -8.84
N VAL A 115 -7.70 -4.50 -7.92
CA VAL A 115 -6.35 -3.92 -7.82
C VAL A 115 -5.51 -4.26 -9.05
N ASP A 116 -5.58 -5.49 -9.56
CA ASP A 116 -4.73 -5.97 -10.65
C ASP A 116 -5.14 -5.33 -11.99
N LEU A 117 -6.45 -5.31 -12.29
CA LEU A 117 -6.99 -4.62 -13.45
C LEU A 117 -6.70 -3.13 -13.39
N TYR A 118 -6.83 -2.51 -12.22
CA TYR A 118 -6.49 -1.09 -12.08
C TYR A 118 -5.01 -0.83 -12.34
N GLY A 119 -4.12 -1.70 -11.88
CA GLY A 119 -2.69 -1.63 -12.16
C GLY A 119 -2.37 -1.64 -13.66
N GLU A 120 -3.08 -2.48 -14.43
CA GLU A 120 -2.96 -2.48 -15.89
C GLU A 120 -3.51 -1.20 -16.52
N LEU A 121 -4.64 -0.71 -16.02
CA LEU A 121 -5.27 0.53 -16.49
C LEU A 121 -4.44 1.79 -16.14
N LEU A 122 -3.59 1.76 -15.11
CA LEU A 122 -2.68 2.86 -14.77
C LEU A 122 -1.64 3.15 -15.86
N LYS A 123 -1.36 2.18 -16.75
CA LYS A 123 -0.50 2.39 -17.94
C LYS A 123 -1.12 3.37 -18.93
N ILE A 124 -2.44 3.58 -18.85
CA ILE A 124 -3.17 4.57 -19.64
C ILE A 124 -3.22 5.87 -18.83
N GLY A 125 -2.61 6.91 -19.38
CA GLY A 125 -2.58 8.23 -18.77
C GLY A 125 -3.97 8.88 -18.77
N GLY A 126 -4.32 9.53 -17.66
CA GLY A 126 -5.57 10.29 -17.53
C GLY A 126 -6.80 9.44 -17.17
N GLY A 127 -7.65 9.96 -16.28
CA GLY A 127 -8.81 9.22 -15.77
C GLY A 127 -9.94 9.05 -16.78
N LYS A 128 -10.12 10.01 -17.69
CA LYS A 128 -11.15 9.94 -18.74
C LYS A 128 -10.75 8.96 -19.81
N GLU A 129 -9.51 9.08 -20.27
CA GLU A 129 -8.88 8.27 -21.30
C GLU A 129 -8.86 6.80 -20.87
N ARG A 130 -8.56 6.54 -19.59
CA ARG A 130 -8.63 5.21 -18.98
C ARG A 130 -10.02 4.58 -19.04
N MET A 131 -11.07 5.33 -18.68
CA MET A 131 -12.45 4.84 -18.78
C MET A 131 -12.86 4.57 -20.23
N THR A 132 -12.55 5.49 -21.14
CA THR A 132 -12.85 5.33 -22.57
C THR A 132 -12.15 4.10 -23.15
N ALA A 133 -10.86 3.91 -22.87
CA ALA A 133 -10.10 2.76 -23.33
C ALA A 133 -10.63 1.45 -22.75
N TYR A 134 -11.03 1.44 -21.47
CA TYR A 134 -11.64 0.29 -20.83
C TYR A 134 -12.96 -0.10 -21.52
N PHE A 135 -13.92 0.83 -21.67
CA PHE A 135 -15.21 0.53 -22.30
C PHE A 135 -15.10 0.20 -23.79
N ASN A 136 -14.15 0.78 -24.51
CA ASN A 136 -13.87 0.40 -25.90
C ASN A 136 -13.38 -1.05 -26.00
N LYS A 137 -12.65 -1.55 -24.99
CA LYS A 137 -12.11 -2.92 -24.98
C LYS A 137 -13.11 -3.96 -24.46
N THR A 138 -13.84 -3.64 -23.40
CA THR A 138 -14.74 -4.59 -22.71
C THR A 138 -16.20 -4.51 -23.18
N GLY A 139 -16.53 -3.49 -23.96
CA GLY A 139 -17.91 -3.13 -24.29
C GLY A 139 -18.41 -1.99 -23.41
N TRP A 140 -19.20 -1.10 -24.02
CA TRP A 140 -19.84 0.01 -23.33
C TRP A 140 -21.04 -0.50 -22.51
N PRO A 141 -21.29 0.06 -21.31
CA PRO A 141 -22.43 -0.33 -20.50
C PRO A 141 -23.75 0.05 -21.17
N GLU A 142 -24.82 -0.68 -20.91
CA GLU A 142 -26.13 -0.47 -21.56
C GLU A 142 -26.69 0.95 -21.37
N LYS A 143 -26.35 1.59 -20.24
CA LYS A 143 -26.76 2.96 -19.91
C LYS A 143 -25.93 4.03 -20.61
N ALA A 144 -24.87 3.66 -21.33
CA ALA A 144 -24.08 4.61 -22.09
C ALA A 144 -24.77 4.96 -23.42
N PRO A 145 -24.65 6.22 -23.87
CA PRO A 145 -25.16 6.63 -25.17
C PRO A 145 -24.44 5.90 -26.31
N SER A 146 -25.11 5.84 -27.47
CA SER A 146 -24.56 5.24 -28.69
C SER A 146 -23.69 6.19 -29.50
N ASP A 147 -24.01 7.48 -29.45
CA ASP A 147 -23.27 8.54 -30.16
C ASP A 147 -21.90 8.83 -29.50
N GLU A 148 -20.90 9.15 -30.31
CA GLU A 148 -19.53 9.37 -29.84
C GLU A 148 -19.37 10.65 -29.01
N GLU A 149 -20.05 11.74 -29.38
CA GLU A 149 -20.00 13.00 -28.65
C GLU A 149 -20.75 12.88 -27.32
N GLU A 150 -21.90 12.21 -27.33
CA GLU A 150 -22.63 11.90 -26.09
C GLU A 150 -21.80 11.00 -25.17
N ARG A 151 -21.03 10.04 -25.72
CA ARG A 151 -20.11 9.20 -24.94
C ARG A 151 -18.99 10.03 -24.30
N LYS A 152 -18.42 10.99 -25.02
CA LYS A 152 -17.42 11.92 -24.44
C LYS A 152 -18.00 12.70 -23.26
N GLN A 153 -19.23 13.20 -23.40
CA GLN A 153 -19.93 13.91 -22.32
C GLN A 153 -20.25 12.98 -21.14
N PHE A 154 -20.67 11.75 -21.42
CA PHE A 154 -20.93 10.73 -20.41
C PHE A 154 -19.66 10.44 -19.59
N ILE A 155 -18.53 10.18 -20.25
CA ILE A 155 -17.22 9.98 -19.59
C ILE A 155 -16.79 11.20 -18.77
N ALA A 156 -16.99 12.41 -19.29
CA ALA A 156 -16.70 13.63 -18.55
C ALA A 156 -17.56 13.73 -17.28
N SER A 157 -18.83 13.36 -17.35
CA SER A 157 -19.74 13.34 -16.19
C SER A 157 -19.31 12.32 -15.13
N LEU A 158 -18.88 11.12 -15.54
CA LEU A 158 -18.34 10.09 -14.63
C LEU A 158 -17.07 10.58 -13.96
N HIS A 159 -16.15 11.17 -14.73
CA HIS A 159 -14.89 11.67 -14.19
C HIS A 159 -15.11 12.80 -13.18
N LYS A 160 -16.05 13.72 -13.47
CA LYS A 160 -16.44 14.77 -12.55
C LYS A 160 -16.97 14.18 -11.25
N ARG A 161 -17.92 13.26 -11.32
CA ARG A 161 -18.51 12.61 -10.14
C ARG A 161 -17.46 11.84 -9.33
N LYS A 162 -16.58 11.09 -10.00
CA LYS A 162 -15.44 10.41 -9.37
C LYS A 162 -14.54 11.38 -8.60
N THR A 163 -14.30 12.56 -9.16
CA THR A 163 -13.46 13.58 -8.51
C THR A 163 -14.12 14.11 -7.24
N GLU A 164 -15.43 14.35 -7.26
CA GLU A 164 -16.21 14.73 -6.08
C GLU A 164 -16.16 13.64 -4.99
N LEU A 165 -16.40 12.38 -5.36
CA LEU A 165 -16.34 11.26 -4.43
C LEU A 165 -14.95 11.05 -3.83
N PHE A 166 -13.89 11.25 -4.62
CA PHE A 166 -12.52 11.19 -4.12
C PHE A 166 -12.25 12.23 -3.02
N MET A 167 -12.75 13.47 -3.17
CA MET A 167 -12.63 14.49 -2.12
C MET A 167 -13.41 14.09 -0.86
N VAL A 168 -14.62 13.55 -1.02
CA VAL A 168 -15.43 13.04 0.11
C VAL A 168 -14.72 11.92 0.85
N LEU A 169 -14.01 11.02 0.15
CA LEU A 169 -13.24 9.94 0.79
C LEU A 169 -12.12 10.50 1.69
N ILE A 170 -11.44 11.56 1.25
CA ILE A 170 -10.39 12.22 2.04
C ILE A 170 -11.01 12.89 3.27
N GLU A 171 -12.07 13.68 3.09
CA GLU A 171 -12.74 14.41 4.18
C GLU A 171 -13.30 13.46 5.25
N LYS A 172 -13.86 12.32 4.83
CA LYS A 172 -14.37 11.28 5.74
C LYS A 172 -13.29 10.40 6.35
N LYS A 173 -12.01 10.65 6.05
CA LYS A 173 -10.86 9.85 6.53
C LYS A 173 -10.93 8.38 6.16
N LEU A 174 -11.48 8.08 4.99
CA LEU A 174 -11.63 6.70 4.49
C LEU A 174 -10.39 6.23 3.72
N LEU A 175 -9.43 7.12 3.44
CA LEU A 175 -8.10 6.74 2.92
C LEU A 175 -7.15 6.39 4.08
N PRO A 176 -6.66 5.14 4.18
CA PRO A 176 -5.71 4.78 5.22
C PRO A 176 -4.32 5.34 4.92
N LEU A 177 -3.64 5.82 5.96
CA LEU A 177 -2.20 6.10 5.91
C LEU A 177 -1.42 4.80 5.70
N ARG A 178 -0.30 4.88 4.97
CA ARG A 178 0.60 3.74 4.86
C ARG A 178 1.16 3.35 6.23
N PRO A 179 1.31 2.04 6.51
CA PRO A 179 1.83 1.58 7.79
C PRO A 179 3.17 2.24 8.15
N GLY A 180 3.27 2.77 9.37
CA GLY A 180 4.49 3.38 9.89
C GLY A 180 4.66 4.87 9.58
N VAL A 181 3.89 5.46 8.66
CA VAL A 181 3.99 6.89 8.31
C VAL A 181 3.74 7.79 9.51
N ALA A 182 2.59 7.64 10.17
CA ALA A 182 2.24 8.47 11.34
C ALA A 182 3.30 8.33 12.44
N LYS A 183 3.71 7.09 12.74
CA LYS A 183 4.75 6.79 13.73
C LYS A 183 6.09 7.48 13.39
N LEU A 184 6.51 7.45 12.13
CA LEU A 184 7.78 8.06 11.71
C LEU A 184 7.71 9.58 11.81
N ILE A 185 6.58 10.18 11.44
CA ILE A 185 6.35 11.62 11.58
C ILE A 185 6.40 12.03 13.04
N ASP A 186 5.71 11.30 13.93
CA ASP A 186 5.71 11.58 15.37
C ASP A 186 7.12 11.53 15.95
N GLN A 187 7.88 10.47 15.63
CA GLN A 187 9.26 10.33 16.08
C GLN A 187 10.19 11.45 15.57
N ALA A 188 9.93 11.96 14.37
CA ALA A 188 10.71 13.07 13.81
C ALA A 188 10.39 14.38 14.54
N LEU A 189 9.10 14.67 14.72
CA LEU A 189 8.62 15.88 15.41
C LEU A 189 9.06 15.91 16.88
N GLU A 190 8.97 14.79 17.60
CA GLU A 190 9.45 14.66 18.98
C GLU A 190 10.95 14.94 19.13
N LYS A 191 11.74 14.63 18.09
CA LYS A 191 13.19 14.84 18.07
C LYS A 191 13.60 16.19 17.47
N GLY A 192 12.65 17.08 17.19
CA GLY A 192 12.91 18.39 16.59
C GLY A 192 13.38 18.35 15.14
N VAL A 193 13.19 17.23 14.44
CA VAL A 193 13.47 17.11 13.01
C VAL A 193 12.33 17.76 12.22
N LYS A 194 12.66 18.63 11.26
CA LYS A 194 11.66 19.29 10.41
C LYS A 194 10.99 18.28 9.48
N VAL A 195 9.68 18.41 9.26
CA VAL A 195 8.95 17.53 8.34
C VAL A 195 8.29 18.37 7.24
N ALA A 196 8.42 17.91 6.00
CA ALA A 196 7.72 18.51 4.86
C ALA A 196 7.16 17.44 3.92
N VAL A 197 6.15 17.83 3.15
CA VAL A 197 5.53 17.01 2.09
C VAL A 197 5.79 17.67 0.75
N CYS A 198 6.39 16.93 -0.18
CA CYS A 198 6.79 17.41 -1.50
C CYS A 198 6.14 16.56 -2.60
N SER A 199 5.12 17.09 -3.27
CA SER A 199 4.32 16.35 -4.26
C SER A 199 4.10 17.15 -5.54
N THR A 200 3.95 16.45 -6.67
CA THR A 200 3.53 17.06 -7.95
C THR A 200 2.02 17.22 -8.06
N SER A 201 1.26 16.65 -7.13
CA SER A 201 -0.20 16.73 -7.10
C SER A 201 -0.71 18.10 -6.69
N ASN A 202 -1.99 18.36 -6.91
CA ASN A 202 -2.61 19.63 -6.57
C ASN A 202 -2.51 19.93 -5.06
N GLU A 203 -2.11 21.14 -4.71
CA GLU A 203 -1.94 21.59 -3.32
C GLU A 203 -3.20 21.36 -2.46
N LYS A 204 -4.41 21.61 -3.00
CA LYS A 204 -5.65 21.39 -2.24
C LYS A 204 -5.83 19.94 -1.82
N ALA A 205 -5.47 18.99 -2.70
CA ALA A 205 -5.58 17.56 -2.39
C ALA A 205 -4.53 17.15 -1.35
N VAL A 206 -3.29 17.63 -1.49
CA VAL A 206 -2.20 17.34 -0.54
C VAL A 206 -2.52 17.93 0.84
N THR A 207 -2.97 19.17 0.90
CA THR A 207 -3.38 19.85 2.15
C THR A 207 -4.56 19.14 2.82
N ALA A 208 -5.54 18.67 2.04
CA ALA A 208 -6.65 17.88 2.58
C ALA A 208 -6.15 16.55 3.17
N ILE A 209 -5.28 15.83 2.46
CA ILE A 209 -4.68 14.57 2.95
C ILE A 209 -3.92 14.80 4.26
N VAL A 210 -3.05 15.81 4.31
CA VAL A 210 -2.27 16.11 5.52
C VAL A 210 -3.20 16.52 6.67
N SER A 211 -4.14 17.44 6.44
CA SER A 211 -5.02 17.96 7.50
C SER A 211 -6.00 16.92 8.03
N PHE A 212 -6.67 16.16 7.15
CA PHE A 212 -7.71 15.21 7.56
C PHE A 212 -7.12 13.88 8.04
N LEU A 213 -6.08 13.36 7.38
CA LEU A 213 -5.56 12.01 7.66
C LEU A 213 -4.46 12.00 8.73
N LEU A 214 -3.51 12.95 8.68
CA LEU A 214 -2.50 13.09 9.75
C LEU A 214 -3.04 13.86 10.97
N GLY A 215 -4.10 14.64 10.76
CA GLY A 215 -4.75 15.44 11.79
C GLY A 215 -4.16 16.85 11.92
N PRO A 216 -4.93 17.80 12.47
CA PRO A 216 -4.56 19.21 12.50
C PRO A 216 -3.26 19.48 13.27
N GLU A 217 -3.03 18.79 14.38
CA GLU A 217 -1.85 18.99 15.22
C GLU A 217 -0.52 18.67 14.50
N ARG A 218 -0.53 17.65 13.63
CA ARG A 218 0.63 17.33 12.79
C ARG A 218 0.72 18.28 11.60
N ALA A 219 -0.41 18.58 10.98
CA ALA A 219 -0.49 19.45 9.82
C ALA A 219 0.12 20.83 10.08
N GLU A 220 -0.11 21.41 11.27
CA GLU A 220 0.49 22.70 11.68
C GLU A 220 2.02 22.68 11.72
N LYS A 221 2.62 21.51 11.91
CA LYS A 221 4.08 21.32 12.03
C LYS A 221 4.73 20.84 10.72
N ILE A 222 3.92 20.55 9.69
CA ILE A 222 4.37 20.00 8.40
C ILE A 222 4.28 21.09 7.33
N GLN A 223 5.39 21.34 6.64
CA GLN A 223 5.41 22.25 5.48
C GLN A 223 4.96 21.50 4.21
N ILE A 224 4.16 22.13 3.36
CA ILE A 224 3.64 21.54 2.13
C ILE A 224 4.23 22.27 0.93
N PHE A 225 4.89 21.51 0.05
CA PHE A 225 5.40 21.93 -1.25
C PHE A 225 4.68 21.10 -2.33
N ALA A 226 3.65 21.67 -2.95
CA ALA A 226 2.78 20.93 -3.86
C ALA A 226 2.46 21.71 -5.15
N GLY A 227 2.04 21.01 -6.20
CA GLY A 227 1.55 21.60 -7.43
C GLY A 227 2.61 22.43 -8.18
N ASP A 228 2.24 23.67 -8.53
CA ASP A 228 3.06 24.61 -9.31
C ASP A 228 3.85 25.59 -8.41
N VAL A 229 4.04 25.27 -7.13
CA VAL A 229 4.87 26.07 -6.20
C VAL A 229 6.32 26.19 -6.72
N VAL A 230 6.72 25.33 -7.66
CA VAL A 230 7.99 25.39 -8.36
C VAL A 230 7.81 25.41 -9.89
N PRO A 231 8.57 26.25 -10.62
CA PRO A 231 8.46 26.35 -12.08
C PRO A 231 8.88 25.06 -12.82
N ARG A 232 9.53 24.11 -12.14
CA ARG A 232 9.95 22.81 -12.70
C ARG A 232 9.48 21.66 -11.80
N LYS A 233 8.70 20.74 -12.38
CA LYS A 233 8.14 19.56 -11.71
C LYS A 233 9.14 18.39 -11.71
N LYS A 234 8.89 17.37 -10.87
CA LYS A 234 9.64 16.08 -10.91
C LYS A 234 9.70 15.58 -12.36
N PRO A 235 10.87 15.12 -12.86
CA PRO A 235 12.07 14.67 -12.12
C PRO A 235 13.05 15.79 -11.71
N ASP A 236 12.70 17.07 -11.87
CA ASP A 236 13.57 18.18 -11.47
C ASP A 236 13.72 18.27 -9.92
N PRO A 237 14.96 18.36 -9.39
CA PRO A 237 15.20 18.44 -7.95
C PRO A 237 14.71 19.75 -7.31
N LEU A 238 14.37 20.79 -8.10
CA LEU A 238 13.89 22.07 -7.58
C LEU A 238 12.53 22.02 -6.88
N CYS A 239 11.79 20.90 -6.96
CA CYS A 239 10.51 20.76 -6.26
C CYS A 239 10.58 20.87 -4.72
N CYS A 240 11.77 20.88 -4.13
CA CYS A 240 12.01 20.98 -2.69
C CYS A 240 12.99 22.11 -2.30
N GLY A 241 13.30 23.03 -3.21
CA GLY A 241 14.39 24.02 -3.07
C GLY A 241 13.99 25.34 -2.44
#